data_AF-A0A4P7L139-F1
#
_entry.id   AF-A0A4P7L139-F1
#
_cell.length_a   1.000
_cell.length_b   1.000
_cell.length_c   1.000
_cell.angle_alpha   90.00
_cell.angle_beta   90.00
_cell.angle_gamma   90.00
#
_symmetry.space_group_name_H-M   'P 1'
#
loop_
_entity.id
_entity.type
_entity.pdbx_description
1 polymer ?
#
loop_
_entity_poly.entity_id
_entity_poly.type
_entity_poly.pdbx_seq_one_letter_code
_entity_poly.pdbx_strand_id
1 'polypeptide(L)'
;MHGLIFHFFFVALNSVFSYLSTGSIWLTLLLFLIFGVIPACRLGECDLMQRVGCFFIASICICILFNATKIYFYVKENNCLWNYGVLGESTTILCNNDTYTFKELAEKIKAEPFYPFLLKSKK
;
A
#
# COMPACT_ATOMS: atom_id res chain seq x y z
N MET A 1 -0.65 31.59 -4.04
CA MET A 1 0.61 30.98 -3.54
C MET A 1 0.45 30.14 -2.26
N HIS A 2 -0.30 30.58 -1.24
CA HIS A 2 -0.45 29.81 0.01
C HIS A 2 -1.14 28.44 -0.19
N GLY A 3 -2.14 28.34 -1.06
CA GLY A 3 -2.86 27.08 -1.33
C GLY A 3 -1.99 26.01 -2.01
N LEU A 4 -1.07 26.42 -2.89
CA LEU A 4 -0.14 25.52 -3.56
C LEU A 4 0.88 24.92 -2.57
N ILE A 5 1.43 25.75 -1.68
CA ILE A 5 2.37 25.31 -0.63
C ILE A 5 1.67 24.31 0.30
N PHE A 6 0.44 24.62 0.71
CA PHE A 6 -0.37 23.74 1.55
C PHE A 6 -0.64 22.38 0.87
N HIS A 7 -0.99 22.38 -0.42
CA HIS A 7 -1.16 21.16 -1.20
C HIS A 7 0.11 20.30 -1.23
N PHE A 8 1.26 20.88 -1.58
CA PHE A 8 2.53 20.14 -1.61
C PHE A 8 2.93 19.60 -0.23
N PHE A 9 2.64 20.31 0.85
CA PHE A 9 2.85 19.81 2.21
C PHE A 9 2.02 18.53 2.47
N PHE A 10 0.73 18.54 2.15
CA PHE A 10 -0.14 17.37 2.33
C PHE A 10 0.26 16.21 1.42
N VAL A 11 0.66 16.49 0.18
CA VAL A 11 1.14 15.47 -0.75
C VAL A 11 2.44 14.85 -0.25
N ALA A 12 3.36 15.66 0.29
CA ALA A 12 4.60 15.16 0.88
C ALA A 12 4.30 14.26 2.09
N LEU A 13 3.42 14.69 3.00
CA LEU A 13 2.98 13.88 4.14
C LEU A 13 2.37 12.54 3.69
N ASN A 14 1.54 12.59 2.65
CA ASN A 14 0.90 11.42 2.06
C ASN A 14 1.92 10.45 1.41
N SER A 15 2.96 11.00 0.79
CA SER A 15 4.04 10.21 0.20
C SER A 15 4.85 9.47 1.26
N VAL A 16 5.17 10.16 2.37
CA VAL A 16 5.85 9.55 3.53
C VAL A 16 4.97 8.45 4.13
N PHE A 17 3.66 8.71 4.32
CA PHE A 17 2.71 7.71 4.79
C PHE A 17 2.66 6.49 3.87
N SER A 18 2.57 6.70 2.56
CA SER A 18 2.57 5.63 1.57
C SER A 18 3.82 4.75 1.67
N TYR A 19 5.00 5.37 1.78
CA TYR A 19 6.26 4.64 1.92
C TYR A 19 6.31 3.84 3.22
N LEU A 20 5.93 4.44 4.36
CA LEU A 20 5.90 3.75 5.66
C LEU A 20 4.88 2.61 5.70
N SER A 21 3.78 2.74 4.95
CA SER A 21 2.72 1.74 4.89
C SER A 21 3.08 0.56 3.99
N THR A 22 3.68 0.83 2.82
CA THR A 22 3.85 -0.17 1.75
C THR A 22 5.29 -0.61 1.51
N GLY A 23 6.27 0.19 1.96
CA GLY A 23 7.69 -0.01 1.68
C GLY A 23 8.07 0.20 0.20
N SER A 24 7.14 0.67 -0.65
CA SER A 24 7.32 0.72 -2.10
C SER A 24 7.57 2.15 -2.59
N ILE A 25 8.82 2.46 -2.93
CA ILE A 25 9.18 3.78 -3.48
C ILE A 25 8.47 4.07 -4.80
N TRP A 26 8.23 3.04 -5.62
CA TRP A 26 7.52 3.16 -6.89
C TRP A 26 6.06 3.57 -6.70
N LEU A 27 5.37 2.96 -5.73
CA LEU A 27 4.00 3.33 -5.41
C LEU A 27 3.96 4.76 -4.85
N THR A 28 4.89 5.09 -3.97
CA THR A 28 4.99 6.43 -3.38
C THR A 28 5.19 7.51 -4.45
N LEU A 29 6.12 7.30 -5.40
CA LEU A 29 6.35 8.22 -6.51
C LEU A 29 5.13 8.36 -7.42
N LEU A 30 4.45 7.24 -7.72
CA LEU A 30 3.24 7.24 -8.52
C LEU A 30 2.12 8.06 -7.86
N LEU A 31 1.88 7.84 -6.57
CA LEU A 31 0.87 8.57 -5.79
C LEU A 31 1.22 10.06 -5.69
N PHE A 32 2.49 10.39 -5.46
CA PHE A 32 2.96 11.78 -5.44
C PHE A 32 2.71 12.48 -6.78
N LEU A 33 2.93 11.80 -7.90
CA LEU A 33 2.71 12.37 -9.22
C LEU A 33 1.21 12.55 -9.52
N ILE A 34 0.40 11.52 -9.26
CA ILE A 34 -1.04 11.52 -9.58
C ILE A 34 -1.83 12.48 -8.69
N PHE A 35 -1.51 12.55 -7.40
CA PHE A 35 -2.25 13.37 -6.44
C PHE A 35 -1.57 14.69 -6.10
N GLY A 36 -0.29 14.83 -6.43
CA GLY A 36 0.49 16.04 -6.20
C GLY A 36 0.65 16.89 -7.44
N VAL A 37 1.46 16.39 -8.38
CA VAL A 37 1.93 17.16 -9.54
C VAL A 37 0.79 17.42 -10.53
N ILE A 38 0.06 16.39 -10.95
CA ILE A 38 -1.01 16.55 -11.95
C ILE A 38 -2.11 17.53 -11.48
N PRO A 39 -2.64 17.42 -10.24
CA PRO A 39 -3.67 18.34 -9.77
C PRO A 39 -3.14 19.77 -9.60
N ALA A 40 -1.89 19.94 -9.16
CA ALA A 40 -1.26 21.26 -9.03
C ALA A 40 -1.11 21.99 -10.38
N CYS A 41 -0.92 21.26 -11.48
CA CYS A 41 -0.82 21.84 -12.83
C CYS A 41 -2.18 22.06 -13.51
N ARG A 42 -3.26 21.41 -13.05
CA ARG A 42 -4.56 21.39 -13.76
C ARG A 42 -5.70 22.07 -13.02
N LEU A 43 -5.65 22.14 -11.69
CA LEU A 43 -6.74 22.69 -10.87
C LEU A 43 -6.40 24.09 -10.39
N GLY A 44 -7.43 24.94 -10.26
CA GLY A 44 -7.29 26.23 -9.59
C GLY A 44 -7.03 26.08 -8.10
N GLU A 45 -6.51 27.13 -7.44
CA GLU A 45 -6.14 27.07 -6.01
C GLU A 45 -7.31 26.66 -5.10
N CYS A 46 -8.53 27.17 -5.35
CA CYS A 46 -9.72 26.82 -4.57
C CYS A 46 -10.14 25.35 -4.75
N ASP A 47 -10.16 24.86 -5.99
CA ASP A 47 -10.50 23.46 -6.30
C ASP A 47 -9.46 22.49 -5.73
N LEU A 48 -8.19 22.89 -5.76
CA LEU A 48 -7.07 22.11 -5.23
C LEU A 48 -7.21 21.91 -3.72
N MET A 49 -7.52 22.98 -2.97
CA MET A 49 -7.75 22.91 -1.52
C MET A 49 -8.98 22.07 -1.18
N GLN A 50 -10.06 22.14 -1.96
CA GLN A 50 -11.25 21.32 -1.70
C GLN A 50 -10.98 19.83 -1.91
N ARG A 51 -10.14 19.48 -2.89
CA ARG A 51 -9.89 18.09 -3.30
C ARG A 51 -8.72 17.42 -2.58
N VAL A 52 -7.88 18.17 -1.86
CA VAL A 52 -6.72 17.64 -1.13
C VAL A 52 -7.11 16.54 -0.13
N GLY A 53 -8.26 16.67 0.54
CA GLY A 53 -8.79 15.64 1.44
C GLY A 53 -9.18 14.37 0.71
N CYS A 54 -9.82 14.48 -0.47
CA CYS A 54 -10.15 13.34 -1.31
C CYS A 54 -8.90 12.59 -1.79
N PHE A 55 -7.84 13.33 -2.15
CA PHE A 55 -6.56 12.74 -2.55
C PHE A 55 -5.88 11.97 -1.41
N PHE A 56 -6.00 12.48 -0.19
CA PHE A 56 -5.48 11.80 1.00
C PHE A 56 -6.21 10.46 1.25
N ILE A 57 -7.54 10.49 1.25
CA ILE A 57 -8.36 9.27 1.43
C ILE A 57 -8.08 8.26 0.32
N ALA A 58 -8.04 8.70 -0.95
CA ALA A 58 -7.77 7.83 -2.08
C ALA A 58 -6.40 7.14 -1.97
N SER A 59 -5.38 7.87 -1.54
CA SER A 59 -4.04 7.32 -1.31
C SER A 59 -4.02 6.26 -0.20
N ILE A 60 -4.73 6.49 0.92
CA ILE A 60 -4.87 5.49 1.97
C ILE A 60 -5.51 4.22 1.43
N CYS A 61 -6.62 4.35 0.70
CA CYS A 61 -7.32 3.20 0.09
C CYS A 61 -6.40 2.43 -0.86
N ILE A 62 -5.61 3.12 -1.69
CA ILE A 62 -4.66 2.49 -2.61
C ILE A 62 -3.55 1.77 -1.84
N CYS A 63 -3.03 2.33 -0.74
CA CYS A 63 -2.02 1.67 0.08
C CYS A 63 -2.56 0.38 0.73
N ILE A 64 -3.79 0.42 1.24
CA ILE A 64 -4.46 -0.77 1.80
C ILE A 64 -4.63 -1.83 0.71
N LEU A 65 -5.13 -1.44 -0.46
CA LEU A 65 -5.33 -2.35 -1.58
C LEU A 65 -3.99 -2.96 -2.02
N PHE A 66 -2.94 -2.17 -2.15
CA PHE A 66 -1.61 -2.62 -2.53
C PHE A 66 -1.06 -3.68 -1.55
N ASN A 67 -1.18 -3.42 -0.24
CA ASN A 67 -0.76 -4.39 0.78
C ASN A 67 -1.59 -5.68 0.75
N ALA A 68 -2.90 -5.59 0.55
CA ALA A 68 -3.76 -6.76 0.42
C ALA A 68 -3.41 -7.58 -0.84
N THR A 69 -3.16 -6.92 -1.97
CA THR A 69 -2.72 -7.57 -3.20
C THR A 69 -1.37 -8.27 -3.02
N LYS A 70 -0.43 -7.65 -2.29
CA LYS A 70 0.87 -8.24 -1.96
C LYS A 70 0.73 -9.54 -1.16
N ILE A 71 -0.12 -9.54 -0.13
CA ILE A 71 -0.43 -10.74 0.67
C ILE A 71 -1.05 -11.82 -0.21
N TYR A 72 -2.01 -11.45 -1.06
CA TYR A 72 -2.66 -12.39 -1.97
C TYR A 72 -1.67 -13.07 -2.92
N PHE A 73 -0.77 -12.32 -3.56
CA PHE A 73 0.25 -12.89 -4.43
C PHE A 73 1.23 -13.78 -3.68
N TYR A 74 1.68 -13.38 -2.48
CA TYR A 74 2.54 -14.21 -1.65
C TYR A 74 1.89 -15.56 -1.32
N VAL A 75 0.64 -15.54 -0.87
CA VAL A 75 -0.15 -16.73 -0.52
C VAL A 75 -0.29 -17.65 -1.73
N LYS A 76 -0.58 -17.06 -2.90
CA LYS A 76 -0.73 -17.80 -4.15
C LYS A 76 0.58 -18.43 -4.63
N GLU A 77 1.70 -17.70 -4.60
CA GLU A 77 3.00 -18.22 -5.07
C GLU A 77 3.59 -19.28 -4.15
N ASN A 78 3.32 -19.20 -2.85
CA ASN A 78 3.86 -20.15 -1.86
C ASN A 78 2.87 -21.28 -1.51
N ASN A 79 1.81 -21.46 -2.31
CA ASN A 79 0.77 -22.47 -2.10
C ASN A 79 0.26 -22.53 -0.64
N CYS A 80 0.02 -21.37 -0.04
CA CYS A 80 -0.33 -21.32 1.37
C CYS A 80 -1.77 -21.80 1.61
N LEU A 81 -1.97 -22.50 2.73
CA LEU A 81 -3.26 -23.00 3.17
C LEU A 81 -3.74 -22.23 4.40
N TRP A 82 -5.02 -21.88 4.39
CA TRP A 82 -5.70 -21.26 5.52
C TRP A 82 -6.17 -22.35 6.47
N ASN A 83 -5.67 -22.33 7.70
CA ASN A 83 -6.16 -23.19 8.77
C ASN A 83 -7.06 -22.35 9.68
N TYR A 84 -8.37 -22.55 9.52
CA TYR A 84 -9.38 -21.90 10.35
C TYR A 84 -9.49 -22.68 11.65
N GLY A 85 -8.92 -22.12 12.73
CA GLY A 85 -9.09 -22.67 14.08
C GLY A 85 -10.57 -22.78 14.43
N VAL A 86 -10.94 -23.88 15.10
CA VAL A 86 -12.28 -24.04 15.66
C VAL A 86 -12.43 -23.05 16.83
N LEU A 87 -13.66 -22.55 17.06
CA LEU A 87 -14.04 -21.54 18.06
C LEU A 87 -13.03 -21.38 19.23
N GLY A 88 -12.27 -20.28 19.23
CA GLY A 88 -11.29 -19.95 20.28
C GLY A 88 -9.83 -20.05 19.86
N GLU A 89 -9.52 -20.70 18.74
CA GLU A 89 -8.16 -20.75 18.17
C GLU A 89 -7.92 -19.68 17.11
N SER A 90 -6.71 -19.11 17.08
CA SER A 90 -6.31 -18.11 16.08
C SER A 90 -6.23 -18.71 14.68
N THR A 91 -6.72 -17.99 13.68
CA THR A 91 -6.52 -18.33 12.27
C THR A 91 -5.03 -18.31 11.93
N THR A 92 -4.53 -19.43 11.40
CA THR A 92 -3.13 -19.60 11.01
C THR A 92 -3.02 -19.86 9.51
N ILE A 93 -1.88 -19.48 8.95
CA ILE A 93 -1.57 -19.60 7.52
C ILE A 93 -0.33 -20.47 7.41
N LEU A 94 -0.47 -21.63 6.77
CA LEU A 94 0.64 -22.53 6.50
C LEU A 94 1.24 -22.19 5.13
N CYS A 95 2.51 -21.81 5.08
CA CYS A 95 3.23 -21.50 3.86
C CYS A 95 4.58 -22.23 3.86
N ASN A 96 4.89 -23.04 2.83
CA ASN A 96 6.17 -23.77 2.72
C ASN A 96 6.60 -24.52 4.01
N ASN A 97 5.66 -25.20 4.68
CA ASN A 97 5.82 -25.91 5.97
C ASN A 97 6.03 -25.03 7.21
N ASP A 98 6.02 -23.70 7.08
CA ASP A 98 6.01 -22.78 8.21
C ASP A 98 4.57 -22.31 8.51
N THR A 99 4.24 -22.21 9.79
CA THR A 99 2.95 -21.70 10.25
C THR A 99 3.11 -20.26 10.70
N TYR A 100 2.31 -19.36 10.13
CA TYR A 100 2.30 -17.94 10.47
C TYR A 100 0.93 -17.52 10.99
N THR A 101 0.90 -16.63 11.97
CA THR A 101 -0.29 -15.81 12.20
C THR A 101 -0.43 -14.76 11.10
N PHE A 102 -1.65 -14.23 10.89
CA PHE A 102 -1.85 -13.17 9.90
C PHE A 102 -0.94 -11.95 10.14
N LYS A 103 -0.69 -11.61 11.41
CA LYS A 103 0.17 -10.49 11.80
C LYS A 103 1.63 -10.74 11.43
N GLU A 104 2.17 -11.91 11.78
CA GLU A 104 3.55 -12.29 11.44
C GLU A 104 3.76 -12.34 9.92
N LEU A 105 2.79 -12.89 9.19
CA LEU A 105 2.85 -12.93 7.74
C LEU A 105 2.86 -11.51 7.14
N ALA A 106 2.00 -10.62 7.65
CA ALA A 106 1.95 -9.23 7.20
C ALA A 106 3.27 -8.49 7.47
N GLU A 107 3.90 -8.69 8.62
CA GLU A 107 5.20 -8.09 8.96
C GLU A 107 6.32 -8.63 8.06
N LYS A 108 6.37 -9.95 7.84
CA LYS A 108 7.33 -10.59 6.94
C LYS A 108 7.21 -10.04 5.51
N ILE A 109 5.99 -9.99 4.99
CA ILE A 109 5.70 -9.50 3.65
C ILE A 109 6.00 -7.99 3.55
N LYS A 110 5.79 -7.21 4.61
CA LYS A 110 6.11 -5.78 4.62
C LYS A 110 7.62 -5.53 4.47
N ALA A 111 8.46 -6.37 5.05
CA ALA A 111 9.92 -6.27 4.97
C ALA A 111 10.49 -6.64 3.59
N GLU A 112 9.80 -7.47 2.82
CA GLU A 112 10.26 -7.88 1.49
C GLU A 112 9.93 -6.82 0.42
N PRO A 113 10.87 -6.44 -0.46
CA PRO A 113 10.54 -5.57 -1.59
C PRO A 113 9.49 -6.26 -2.48
N PHE A 114 8.59 -5.50 -3.14
CA PHE A 114 7.54 -6.07 -4.00
C PHE A 114 8.10 -6.68 -5.31
N TYR A 115 9.33 -6.32 -5.69
CA TYR A 115 9.96 -6.64 -6.97
C TYR A 115 10.29 -8.14 -7.25
N PRO A 116 10.60 -9.02 -6.27
CA PRO A 116 10.90 -10.42 -6.54
C PRO A 116 9.68 -11.26 -6.93
N PHE A 117 8.45 -10.86 -6.58
CA PHE A 117 7.22 -11.63 -6.86
C PHE A 117 6.86 -11.62 -8.35
N LEU A 118 6.86 -10.44 -8.98
CA LEU A 118 6.48 -10.32 -10.40
C LEU A 118 7.43 -11.04 -11.39
N LEU A 119 8.68 -11.32 -10.99
CA LEU A 119 9.63 -12.08 -11.80
C LEU A 119 9.52 -13.59 -11.61
N LYS A 120 8.98 -14.06 -10.48
CA LYS A 120 8.83 -15.50 -10.20
C LYS A 120 7.63 -16.12 -10.91
N SER A 121 6.58 -15.36 -11.18
CA SER A 121 5.38 -15.82 -11.93
C SER A 121 5.63 -16.16 -13.42
N LYS A 122 6.87 -16.07 -13.93
CA LYS A 122 7.22 -16.36 -15.34
C LYS A 122 7.94 -17.68 -15.58
N LYS A 123 7.98 -18.60 -14.61
CA LYS A 123 8.51 -19.97 -14.81
C LYS A 123 7.41 -21.01 -14.78
#